data_AF-A0A936FVP2-F1
#
_entry.id   AF-A0A936FVP2-F1
#
_cell.length_a   1.000
_cell.length_b   1.000
_cell.length_c   1.000
_cell.angle_alpha   90.00
_cell.angle_beta   90.00
_cell.angle_gamma   90.00
#
_symmetry.space_group_name_H-M   'P 1'
#
loop_
_entity.id
_entity.type
_entity.pdbx_description
1 polymer ?
#
loop_
_entity_poly.entity_id
_entity_poly.type
_entity_poly.pdbx_seq_one_letter_code
_entity_poly.pdbx_strand_id
1 'polypeptide(L)'
;MMNTKVYKMSFASVYPLYINKVERKGKTKTELDTIIYWLTGYDEAAFQQILDNKTDFETFFAQAPLLNPNVSKITGVICGYRVE
;
A
#
# COMPACT_ATOMS: atom_id res chain seq x y z
N MET A 1 14.37 1.47 -15.72
CA MET A 1 15.03 1.97 -14.48
C MET A 1 14.25 1.46 -13.29
N MET A 2 14.80 0.53 -12.50
CA MET A 2 14.25 0.27 -11.16
C MET A 2 14.44 1.55 -10.34
N ASN A 3 13.35 2.29 -10.13
CA ASN A 3 13.39 3.57 -9.44
C ASN A 3 13.39 3.31 -7.92
N THR A 4 14.56 2.91 -7.40
CA THR A 4 14.79 2.58 -5.98
C THR A 4 14.49 3.73 -5.02
N LYS A 5 14.32 4.96 -5.53
CA LYS A 5 13.86 6.11 -4.74
C LYS A 5 12.47 5.89 -4.16
N VAL A 6 11.61 5.17 -4.86
CA VAL A 6 10.24 4.88 -4.38
C VAL A 6 10.28 4.01 -3.13
N TYR A 7 11.22 3.05 -3.06
CA TYR A 7 11.38 2.17 -1.90
C TYR A 7 11.70 2.93 -0.61
N LYS A 8 12.48 4.01 -0.71
CA LYS A 8 12.84 4.89 0.42
C LYS A 8 11.85 6.01 0.71
N MET A 9 10.78 6.12 -0.10
CA MET A 9 9.76 7.13 0.13
C MET A 9 8.90 6.71 1.32
N SER A 10 8.58 7.66 2.19
CA SER A 10 7.66 7.40 3.31
C SER A 10 6.29 6.99 2.78
N PHE A 11 5.78 5.84 3.22
CA PHE A 11 4.42 5.42 2.92
C PHE A 11 3.40 6.45 3.44
N ALA A 12 3.66 7.00 4.63
CA ALA A 12 2.81 8.00 5.28
C ALA A 12 2.64 9.29 4.45
N SER A 13 3.65 9.70 3.68
CA SER A 13 3.52 10.88 2.81
C SER A 13 2.71 10.61 1.54
N VAL A 14 2.63 9.35 1.10
CA VAL A 14 1.89 8.94 -0.09
C VAL A 14 0.45 8.53 0.22
N TYR A 15 0.21 7.98 1.41
CA TYR A 15 -1.10 7.49 1.82
C TYR A 15 -2.25 8.52 1.68
N PRO A 16 -2.09 9.81 2.03
CA PRO A 16 -3.10 10.84 1.76
C PRO A 16 -3.44 11.00 0.27
N LEU A 17 -2.47 10.78 -0.62
CA LEU A 17 -2.69 10.82 -2.07
C LEU A 17 -3.53 9.63 -2.56
N TYR A 18 -3.41 8.46 -1.90
CA TYR A 18 -4.28 7.32 -2.17
C TYR A 18 -5.71 7.60 -1.73
N ILE A 19 -5.91 8.17 -0.54
CA ILE A 19 -7.24 8.59 -0.05
C ILE A 19 -7.89 9.54 -1.06
N ASN A 20 -7.21 10.63 -1.42
CA ASN A 20 -7.73 11.59 -2.41
C ASN A 20 -8.07 10.93 -3.75
N LYS A 21 -7.28 9.96 -4.20
CA LYS A 21 -7.53 9.25 -5.46
C LYS A 21 -8.75 8.34 -5.38
N VAL A 22 -8.95 7.64 -4.27
CA VAL A 22 -10.13 6.76 -4.09
C VAL A 22 -11.40 7.58 -3.89
N GLU A 23 -11.33 8.67 -3.13
CA GLU A 23 -12.45 9.60 -2.92
C GLU A 23 -12.91 10.24 -4.22
N ARG A 24 -11.98 10.66 -5.08
CA ARG A 24 -12.31 11.14 -6.44
C ARG A 24 -13.00 10.10 -7.32
N LYS A 25 -12.92 8.81 -6.96
CA LYS A 25 -13.60 7.70 -7.64
C LYS A 25 -14.86 7.25 -6.90
N GLY A 26 -15.34 8.02 -5.91
CA GLY A 26 -16.53 7.69 -5.12
C GLY A 26 -16.33 6.54 -4.14
N LYS A 27 -15.08 6.28 -3.75
CA LYS A 27 -14.69 5.24 -2.80
C LYS A 27 -14.22 5.87 -1.49
N THR A 28 -14.26 5.09 -0.41
CA THR A 28 -13.97 5.59 0.95
C THR A 28 -12.57 5.20 1.43
N LYS A 29 -12.07 5.94 2.43
CA LYS A 29 -10.85 5.58 3.18
C LYS A 29 -10.94 4.16 3.76
N THR A 30 -12.09 3.79 4.33
CA THR A 30 -12.28 2.46 4.94
C THR A 30 -12.14 1.33 3.91
N GLU A 31 -12.66 1.51 2.69
CA GLU A 31 -12.45 0.54 1.60
C GLU A 31 -10.97 0.42 1.23
N LEU A 32 -10.24 1.54 1.16
CA LEU A 32 -8.80 1.53 0.91
C LEU A 32 -8.04 0.77 2.01
N ASP A 33 -8.33 1.07 3.28
CA ASP A 33 -7.69 0.44 4.43
C ASP A 33 -7.97 -1.07 4.44
N THR A 34 -9.21 -1.48 4.14
CA THR A 34 -9.58 -2.90 4.02
C THR A 34 -8.73 -3.62 2.97
N ILE A 35 -8.47 -2.98 1.82
CA ILE A 35 -7.62 -3.57 0.76
C ILE A 35 -6.17 -3.66 1.24
N ILE A 36 -5.66 -2.65 1.93
CA ILE A 36 -4.30 -2.65 2.47
C ILE A 36 -4.14 -3.78 3.50
N TYR A 37 -5.08 -3.91 4.44
CA TYR A 37 -5.08 -4.98 5.44
C TYR A 37 -5.19 -6.36 4.80
N TRP A 38 -6.09 -6.51 3.82
CA TRP A 38 -6.23 -7.76 3.08
C TRP A 38 -4.94 -8.14 2.36
N LEU A 39 -4.21 -7.18 1.79
CA LEU A 39 -2.97 -7.41 1.05
C LEU A 39 -1.80 -7.76 1.97
N THR A 40 -1.64 -7.03 3.06
CA THR A 40 -0.41 -7.05 3.90
C THR A 40 -0.54 -7.82 5.20
N GLY A 41 -1.78 -8.05 5.65
CA GLY A 41 -2.07 -8.65 6.95
C GLY A 41 -1.92 -7.69 8.13
N TYR A 42 -1.73 -6.38 7.90
CA TYR A 42 -1.77 -5.39 8.97
C TYR A 42 -3.17 -5.26 9.56
N ASP A 43 -3.23 -5.03 10.87
CA ASP A 43 -4.42 -4.54 11.54
C ASP A 43 -4.38 -3.00 11.66
N GLU A 44 -5.46 -2.43 12.18
CA GLU A 44 -5.58 -0.97 12.32
C GLU A 44 -4.50 -0.38 13.23
N ALA A 45 -4.14 -1.06 14.32
CA ALA A 45 -3.15 -0.56 15.28
C ALA A 45 -1.74 -0.54 14.67
N ALA A 46 -1.33 -1.65 14.03
CA ALA A 46 -0.04 -1.74 13.34
C ALA A 46 0.02 -0.74 12.17
N PHE A 47 -1.08 -0.57 11.45
CA PHE A 47 -1.12 0.38 10.34
C PHE A 47 -1.01 1.83 10.80
N GLN A 48 -1.66 2.21 11.90
CA GLN A 48 -1.45 3.54 12.50
C GLN A 48 0.01 3.76 12.89
N GLN A 49 0.67 2.75 13.50
CA GLN A 49 2.09 2.85 13.84
C GLN A 49 2.99 3.07 12.62
N ILE A 50 2.67 2.45 11.48
CA ILE A 50 3.40 2.66 10.22
C ILE A 50 3.27 4.11 9.75
N LEU A 51 2.06 4.68 9.83
CA LEU A 51 1.80 6.06 9.44
C LEU A 51 2.53 7.04 10.37
N ASP A 52 2.49 6.81 11.68
CA ASP A 52 3.15 7.65 12.69
C ASP A 52 4.68 7.59 12.59
N ASN A 53 5.23 6.40 12.38
CA ASN A 53 6.67 6.18 12.24
C ASN A 53 7.22 6.63 10.88
N LYS A 54 6.35 7.06 9.95
CA LYS A 54 6.72 7.47 8.59
C LYS A 54 7.52 6.41 7.84
N THR A 55 7.23 5.13 8.09
CA THR A 55 7.92 3.97 7.51
C THR A 55 7.98 4.07 5.99
N ASP A 56 9.11 3.68 5.40
CA ASP A 56 9.29 3.68 3.94
C ASP A 56 8.63 2.46 3.27
N PHE A 57 8.46 2.51 1.94
CA PHE A 57 7.78 1.42 1.21
C PHE A 57 8.52 0.08 1.30
N GLU A 58 9.85 0.08 1.32
CA GLU A 58 10.64 -1.14 1.45
C GLU A 58 10.33 -1.83 2.77
N THR A 59 10.43 -1.09 3.87
CA THR A 59 10.18 -1.57 5.22
C THR A 59 8.72 -1.93 5.42
N PHE A 60 7.79 -1.15 4.85
CA PHE A 60 6.36 -1.42 4.90
C PHE A 60 6.00 -2.80 4.35
N PHE A 61 6.54 -3.18 3.19
CA PHE A 61 6.28 -4.51 2.64
C PHE A 61 7.13 -5.60 3.31
N ALA A 62 8.36 -5.28 3.73
CA ALA A 62 9.23 -6.25 4.41
C ALA A 62 8.71 -6.64 5.81
N GLN A 63 8.00 -5.73 6.49
CA GLN A 63 7.41 -5.97 7.81
C GLN A 63 5.94 -6.38 7.76
N ALA A 64 5.39 -6.61 6.57
CA ALA A 64 4.00 -7.06 6.41
C ALA A 64 3.82 -8.41 7.13
N PRO A 65 2.89 -8.54 8.10
CA PRO A 65 2.76 -9.74 8.92
C PRO A 65 2.45 -11.00 8.10
N LEU A 66 1.57 -10.86 7.11
CA LEU A 66 1.22 -11.95 6.21
C LEU A 66 0.71 -11.37 4.89
N LEU A 67 1.57 -11.40 3.88
CA LEU A 67 1.15 -11.06 2.53
C LEU A 67 0.10 -12.08 2.04
N ASN A 68 -0.98 -11.58 1.45
CA ASN A 68 -2.07 -12.44 1.01
C ASN A 68 -1.58 -13.49 -0.02
N PRO A 69 -1.90 -14.79 0.13
CA PRO A 69 -1.50 -15.81 -0.84
C PRO A 69 -2.12 -15.58 -2.24
N ASN A 70 -3.20 -14.81 -2.33
CA ASN A 70 -3.82 -14.45 -3.61
C ASN A 70 -3.16 -13.23 -4.29
N VAL A 71 -2.08 -12.66 -3.74
CA VAL A 71 -1.39 -11.52 -4.36
C VAL A 71 -0.94 -11.81 -5.79
N SER A 72 -0.54 -13.06 -6.08
CA SER A 72 -0.17 -13.53 -7.42
C SER A 72 -1.33 -13.55 -8.41
N LYS A 73 -2.58 -13.41 -7.95
CA LYS A 73 -3.75 -13.29 -8.82
C LYS A 73 -3.98 -11.84 -9.27
N ILE A 74 -3.30 -10.86 -8.67
CA ILE A 74 -3.40 -9.45 -9.03
C ILE A 74 -2.55 -9.21 -10.28
N THR A 75 -3.14 -9.53 -11.43
CA THR A 75 -2.49 -9.40 -12.74
C THR A 75 -3.05 -8.20 -13.51
N GLY A 76 -2.31 -7.71 -14.51
CA GLY A 76 -2.78 -6.66 -15.42
C GLY A 76 -1.72 -5.62 -15.73
N VAL A 77 -2.16 -4.43 -16.16
CA VAL A 77 -1.26 -3.32 -16.48
C VAL A 77 -1.60 -2.11 -15.62
N ILE A 78 -0.60 -1.58 -14.91
CA ILE A 78 -0.72 -0.40 -14.06
C ILE A 78 0.50 0.51 -14.25
N CYS A 79 0.27 1.82 -14.36
CA CYS A 79 1.32 2.82 -14.60
C CYS A 79 2.24 2.51 -15.80
N GLY A 80 1.73 1.78 -16.81
CA GLY A 80 2.50 1.36 -17.98
C GLY A 80 3.33 0.08 -17.78
N TYR A 81 3.28 -0.53 -16.60
CA TYR A 81 3.98 -1.77 -16.27
C TYR A 81 3.00 -2.94 -16.16
N ARG A 82 3.42 -4.12 -16.63
CA ARG A 82 2.68 -5.37 -16.43
C ARG A 82 3.02 -5.97 -15.07
N VAL A 83 2.00 -6.42 -14.37
CA VAL A 83 2.09 -7.16 -13.10
C VAL A 83 1.56 -8.55 -13.35
N GLU A 84 2.33 -9.57 -12.95
CA GLU A 84 2.07 -11.00 -13.10
C GLU A 84 2.32 -11.72 -11.77
#